data_AF-A0A9P7IYB8-F1
#
_entry.id   AF-A0A9P7IYB8-F1
#
_cell.length_a   1.000
_cell.length_b   1.000
_cell.length_c   1.000
_cell.angle_alpha   90.00
_cell.angle_beta   90.00
_cell.angle_gamma   90.00
#
_symmetry.space_group_name_H-M   'P 1'
#
loop_
_entity.id
_entity.type
_entity.pdbx_description
1 polymer ?
#
loop_
_entity_poly.entity_id
_entity_poly.type
_entity_poly.pdbx_seq_one_letter_code
_entity_poly.pdbx_strand_id
1 'polypeptide(L)'
;MATKSVATLPPRYEFESPSADSIQCTGKPSIFSFMQKREKRAIILSRIRDIVSAPDFSSSSIVPTVNTCAAAISPAEFSKLLQKLNIEAFSAFVSFIAQFSSVCSSDLRLACMLTGDHALFVQLKLARVISSEDESFRKFLGCPPDEVQIHDTGDGMRKIQFNVCFRIGMFQKRLLTQRQFGTEFVAAGRIWLLRMSPVAPYWLCRVNLSLSDESLPTHLDTVLVIEAHSGKPGCEIPPQDLQVGRTSGSLVMASCWFLTWTLEHWPMYE
;
A
#
# COMPACT_ATOMS: atom_id res chain seq x y z
N MET A 1 -46.84 20.00 4.94
CA MET A 1 -46.02 20.91 4.10
C MET A 1 -44.66 20.27 3.91
N ALA A 2 -44.39 19.73 2.72
CA ALA A 2 -43.14 19.05 2.41
C ALA A 2 -42.18 20.03 1.71
N THR A 3 -41.03 20.30 2.32
CA THR A 3 -39.96 21.13 1.77
C THR A 3 -39.11 20.30 0.80
N LYS A 4 -39.18 20.65 -0.50
CA LYS A 4 -38.28 20.13 -1.53
C LYS A 4 -36.90 20.78 -1.36
N SER A 5 -35.89 19.97 -1.04
CA SER A 5 -34.48 20.36 -1.11
C SER A 5 -33.98 20.18 -2.55
N VAL A 6 -33.50 21.27 -3.15
CA VAL A 6 -32.88 21.28 -4.50
C VAL A 6 -31.39 21.06 -4.30
N ALA A 7 -30.89 19.93 -4.80
CA ALA A 7 -29.46 19.62 -4.79
C ALA A 7 -28.75 20.38 -5.93
N THR A 8 -27.83 21.27 -5.55
CA THR A 8 -26.94 21.99 -6.46
C THR A 8 -25.81 21.06 -6.92
N LEU A 9 -25.68 20.86 -8.23
CA LEU A 9 -24.59 20.09 -8.83
C LEU A 9 -23.24 20.84 -8.69
N PRO A 10 -22.13 20.13 -8.45
CA PRO A 10 -20.80 20.74 -8.42
C PRO A 10 -20.34 21.18 -9.82
N PRO A 11 -19.41 22.16 -9.89
CA PRO A 11 -18.95 22.74 -11.14
C PRO A 11 -18.20 21.72 -12.00
N ARG A 12 -18.52 21.70 -13.30
CA ARG A 12 -17.74 21.02 -14.34
C ARG A 12 -16.36 21.68 -14.45
N TYR A 13 -15.31 20.89 -14.30
CA TYR A 13 -13.96 21.28 -14.73
C TYR A 13 -13.78 20.86 -16.19
N GLU A 14 -13.69 21.83 -17.08
CA GLU A 14 -13.26 21.63 -18.46
C GLU A 14 -11.73 21.68 -18.51
N PHE A 15 -11.13 20.59 -18.97
CA PHE A 15 -9.68 20.47 -19.13
C PHE A 15 -9.34 20.87 -20.57
N GLU A 16 -8.89 22.10 -20.77
CA GLU A 16 -8.35 22.54 -22.05
C GLU A 16 -7.04 21.79 -22.32
N SER A 17 -7.04 21.00 -23.40
CA SER A 17 -5.86 20.27 -23.87
C SER A 17 -4.95 21.23 -24.64
N PRO A 18 -3.65 21.35 -24.31
CA PRO A 18 -2.75 22.19 -25.07
C PRO A 18 -2.50 21.60 -26.45
N SER A 19 -2.70 22.45 -27.46
CA SER A 19 -2.40 22.22 -28.88
C SER A 19 -0.97 21.72 -29.08
N ALA A 20 -0.84 20.64 -29.86
CA ALA A 20 0.42 20.04 -30.24
C ALA A 20 1.10 20.90 -31.32
N ASP A 21 1.94 21.84 -30.90
CA ASP A 21 2.88 22.51 -31.79
C ASP A 21 4.16 21.69 -31.99
N SER A 22 4.51 21.58 -33.27
CA SER A 22 5.64 20.89 -33.87
C SER A 22 6.99 21.26 -33.24
N ILE A 23 7.68 20.28 -32.65
CA ILE A 23 9.08 20.41 -32.22
C ILE A 23 9.97 19.72 -33.26
N GLN A 24 10.57 20.52 -34.15
CA GLN A 24 11.76 20.12 -34.91
C GLN A 24 12.99 20.27 -34.01
N CYS A 25 13.69 19.17 -33.71
CA CYS A 25 15.01 19.20 -33.09
C CYS A 25 15.94 18.19 -33.74
N THR A 26 16.78 18.68 -34.66
CA THR A 26 17.97 17.97 -35.15
C THR A 26 19.23 18.71 -34.70
N GLY A 27 19.47 18.71 -33.39
CA GLY A 27 20.74 19.14 -32.80
C GLY A 27 21.50 17.93 -32.27
N LYS A 28 22.67 17.62 -32.83
CA LYS A 28 23.54 16.56 -32.31
C LYS A 28 23.98 16.95 -30.89
N PRO A 29 23.72 16.12 -29.86
CA PRO A 29 24.13 16.45 -28.49
C PRO A 29 25.66 16.51 -28.41
N SER A 30 26.17 17.65 -27.93
CA SER A 30 27.60 17.85 -27.66
C SER A 30 28.08 16.82 -26.62
N ILE A 31 29.16 16.11 -26.91
CA ILE A 31 29.81 15.13 -26.01
C ILE A 31 30.16 15.79 -24.65
N PHE A 32 30.38 17.11 -24.65
CA PHE A 32 30.68 17.88 -23.44
C PHE A 32 29.50 17.96 -22.45
N SER A 33 28.25 17.99 -22.94
CA SER A 33 27.06 18.04 -22.06
C SER A 33 26.81 16.70 -21.36
N PHE A 34 27.21 15.59 -22.01
CA PHE A 34 27.07 14.25 -21.46
C PHE A 34 28.02 14.01 -20.26
N MET A 35 29.25 14.51 -20.34
CA MET A 35 30.25 14.42 -19.26
C MET A 35 29.78 15.16 -18.01
N GLN A 36 29.34 16.42 -18.15
CA GLN A 36 28.83 17.23 -17.04
C GLN A 36 27.60 16.59 -16.38
N LYS A 37 26.74 15.94 -17.17
CA LYS A 37 25.56 15.24 -16.66
C LYS A 37 25.91 14.03 -15.81
N ARG A 38 26.93 13.24 -16.20
CA ARG A 38 27.41 12.11 -15.39
C ARG A 38 28.04 12.57 -14.08
N GLU A 39 28.83 13.63 -14.11
CA GLU A 39 29.49 14.19 -12.93
C GLU A 39 28.47 14.74 -11.92
N LYS A 40 27.49 15.54 -12.39
CA LYS A 40 26.38 16.02 -11.55
C LYS A 40 25.63 14.88 -10.88
N ARG A 41 25.34 13.80 -11.62
CA ARG A 41 24.70 12.60 -11.05
C ARG A 41 25.55 11.91 -10.01
N ALA A 42 26.86 11.79 -10.23
CA ALA A 42 27.77 11.20 -9.25
C ALA A 42 27.85 12.03 -7.97
N ILE A 43 27.87 13.35 -8.08
CA ILE A 43 27.86 14.27 -6.93
C ILE A 43 26.55 14.15 -6.14
N ILE A 44 25.40 14.13 -6.81
CA ILE A 44 24.09 13.97 -6.16
C ILE A 44 24.00 12.61 -5.44
N LEU A 45 24.44 11.54 -6.09
CA LEU A 45 24.48 10.20 -5.48
C LEU A 45 25.40 10.14 -4.27
N SER A 46 26.56 10.79 -4.33
CA SER A 46 27.46 10.89 -3.18
C SER A 46 26.78 11.63 -2.03
N ARG A 47 26.17 12.79 -2.30
CA ARG A 47 25.46 13.58 -1.27
C ARG A 47 24.33 12.80 -0.62
N ILE A 48 23.52 12.08 -1.41
CA ILE A 48 22.45 11.22 -0.89
C ILE A 48 23.05 10.09 -0.04
N ARG A 49 24.15 9.47 -0.46
CA ARG A 49 24.83 8.43 0.33
C ARG A 49 25.38 8.99 1.64
N ASP A 50 25.98 10.18 1.60
CA ASP A 50 26.53 10.85 2.78
C ASP A 50 25.43 11.20 3.77
N ILE A 51 24.26 11.65 3.27
CA ILE A 51 23.05 11.79 4.08
C ILE A 51 22.73 10.44 4.73
N VAL A 52 22.49 9.39 3.94
CA VAL A 52 22.09 8.03 4.39
C VAL A 52 23.07 7.40 5.39
N SER A 53 24.35 7.78 5.33
CA SER A 53 25.41 7.18 6.16
C SER A 53 25.74 8.01 7.41
N ALA A 54 25.17 9.20 7.57
CA ALA A 54 25.45 10.04 8.73
C ALA A 54 24.88 9.42 10.02
N PRO A 55 25.62 9.40 11.15
CA PRO A 55 25.13 8.83 12.40
C PRO A 55 24.03 9.69 13.06
N ASP A 56 24.04 11.00 12.80
CA ASP A 56 23.13 11.98 13.38
C ASP A 56 22.13 12.48 12.34
N PHE A 57 21.08 11.68 12.15
CA PHE A 57 19.99 11.97 11.23
C PHE A 57 19.02 13.00 11.84
N SER A 58 19.27 14.30 11.60
CA SER A 58 18.31 15.34 11.95
C SER A 58 17.61 15.89 10.72
N SER A 59 16.30 16.09 10.84
CA SER A 59 15.48 16.62 9.76
C SER A 59 15.95 17.97 9.23
N SER A 60 16.51 18.81 10.11
CA SER A 60 16.98 20.14 9.78
C SER A 60 18.26 20.15 8.92
N SER A 61 19.10 19.12 8.98
CA SER A 61 20.34 19.05 8.19
C SER A 61 20.12 18.47 6.78
N ILE A 62 19.07 17.67 6.61
CA ILE A 62 18.87 16.89 5.38
C ILE A 62 17.99 17.63 4.36
N VAL A 63 16.94 18.32 4.81
CA VAL A 63 16.03 19.05 3.92
C VAL A 63 16.76 20.02 2.98
N PRO A 64 17.72 20.85 3.44
CA PRO A 64 18.48 21.74 2.55
C PRO A 64 19.29 20.98 1.49
N THR A 65 19.86 19.84 1.87
CA THR A 65 20.69 19.01 1.00
C THR A 65 19.85 18.30 -0.07
N VAL A 66 18.68 17.77 0.30
CA VAL A 66 17.71 17.19 -0.64
C VAL A 66 17.19 18.26 -1.60
N ASN A 67 16.83 19.44 -1.10
CA ASN A 67 16.37 20.56 -1.94
C ASN A 67 17.46 21.02 -2.92
N THR A 68 18.71 21.06 -2.49
CA THR A 68 19.86 21.36 -3.36
C THR A 68 20.03 20.31 -4.45
N CYS A 69 19.85 19.02 -4.13
CA CYS A 69 19.90 17.95 -5.11
C CYS A 69 18.72 18.01 -6.10
N ALA A 70 17.52 18.30 -5.61
CA ALA A 70 16.31 18.43 -6.41
C ALA A 70 16.36 19.64 -7.35
N ALA A 71 16.97 20.75 -6.93
CA ALA A 71 17.19 21.92 -7.78
C ALA A 71 18.27 21.70 -8.85
N ALA A 72 19.23 20.80 -8.60
CA ALA A 72 20.36 20.56 -9.50
C ALA A 72 20.03 19.70 -10.72
N ILE A 73 18.91 18.95 -10.71
CA ILE A 73 18.45 18.12 -11.83
C ILE A 73 16.95 18.22 -12.01
N SER A 74 16.45 17.96 -13.22
CA SER A 74 15.01 17.93 -13.46
C SER A 74 14.30 16.88 -12.59
N PRO A 75 13.04 17.09 -12.18
CA PRO A 75 12.28 16.13 -11.37
C PRO A 75 12.26 14.71 -11.95
N ALA A 76 12.12 14.56 -13.27
CA ALA A 76 12.13 13.27 -13.97
C ALA A 76 13.48 12.54 -13.83
N GLU A 77 14.60 13.27 -13.85
CA GLU A 77 15.92 12.68 -13.65
C GLU A 77 16.19 12.32 -12.20
N PHE A 78 15.70 13.12 -11.24
CA PHE A 78 15.80 12.80 -9.83
C PHE A 78 15.05 11.51 -9.50
N SER A 79 13.81 11.38 -10.00
CA SER A 79 13.02 10.15 -9.88
C SER A 79 13.74 8.93 -10.48
N LYS A 80 14.25 9.04 -11.71
CA LYS A 80 15.02 7.96 -12.36
C LYS A 80 16.29 7.57 -11.60
N LEU A 81 16.88 8.51 -10.88
CA LEU A 81 18.09 8.31 -10.10
C LEU A 81 17.78 7.62 -8.77
N LEU A 82 16.66 7.97 -8.12
CA LEU A 82 16.13 7.26 -6.95
C LEU A 82 15.74 5.83 -7.29
N GLN A 83 15.12 5.58 -8.45
CA GLN A 83 14.77 4.23 -8.91
C GLN A 83 16.01 3.35 -9.19
N LYS A 84 17.17 3.96 -9.47
CA LYS A 84 18.42 3.23 -9.75
C LYS A 84 19.22 2.93 -8.48
N LEU A 85 18.96 3.67 -7.39
CA LEU A 85 19.63 3.45 -6.11
C LEU A 85 19.20 2.11 -5.51
N ASN A 86 20.16 1.40 -4.92
CA ASN A 86 19.93 0.11 -4.25
C ASN A 86 18.81 0.22 -3.21
N ILE A 87 18.04 -0.86 -3.03
CA ILE A 87 16.85 -0.95 -2.17
C ILE A 87 17.14 -0.42 -0.75
N GLU A 88 18.35 -0.66 -0.22
CA GLU A 88 18.76 -0.19 1.12
C GLU A 88 18.80 1.34 1.27
N ALA A 89 19.28 2.05 0.26
CA ALA A 89 19.31 3.52 0.28
C ALA A 89 17.91 4.10 0.15
N PHE A 90 17.06 3.44 -0.64
CA PHE A 90 15.65 3.80 -0.76
C PHE A 90 14.88 3.57 0.54
N SER A 91 15.11 2.44 1.23
CA SER A 91 14.47 2.15 2.51
C SER A 91 14.88 3.14 3.61
N ALA A 92 16.16 3.57 3.64
CA ALA A 92 16.61 4.60 4.57
C ALA A 92 15.99 5.98 4.25
N PHE A 93 15.95 6.34 2.97
CA PHE A 93 15.35 7.59 2.51
C PHE A 93 13.85 7.65 2.77
N VAL A 94 13.13 6.52 2.64
CA VAL A 94 11.71 6.49 2.96
C VAL A 94 11.45 6.39 4.45
N SER A 95 12.27 5.66 5.22
CA SER A 95 12.19 5.71 6.69
C SER A 95 12.36 7.15 7.19
N PHE A 96 13.20 7.92 6.50
CA PHE A 96 13.32 9.36 6.69
C PHE A 96 12.04 10.09 6.26
N ILE A 97 11.54 9.95 5.03
CA ILE A 97 10.30 10.64 4.55
C ILE A 97 9.09 10.34 5.43
N ALA A 98 8.96 9.12 5.95
CA ALA A 98 7.86 8.73 6.85
C ALA A 98 7.84 9.55 8.16
N GLN A 99 8.96 10.16 8.54
CA GLN A 99 9.05 11.06 9.70
C GLN A 99 8.57 12.49 9.40
N PHE A 100 8.39 12.89 8.12
CA PHE A 100 8.24 14.32 7.77
C PHE A 100 6.83 14.87 7.75
N SER A 101 5.79 14.06 7.60
CA SER A 101 4.38 14.47 7.83
C SER A 101 3.42 13.39 7.36
N SER A 102 2.18 13.45 7.84
CA SER A 102 1.04 12.73 7.27
C SER A 102 0.76 13.08 5.79
N VAL A 103 1.28 14.21 5.29
CA VAL A 103 1.16 14.60 3.88
C VAL A 103 2.03 13.70 3.02
N CYS A 104 3.29 13.49 3.41
CA CYS A 104 4.21 12.65 2.66
C CYS A 104 3.80 11.17 2.63
N SER A 105 3.16 10.66 3.69
CA SER A 105 2.68 9.28 3.69
C SER A 105 1.57 9.06 2.66
N SER A 106 0.67 10.04 2.46
CA SER A 106 -0.38 9.98 1.46
C SER A 106 0.20 9.93 0.03
N ASP A 107 1.22 10.75 -0.25
CA ASP A 107 1.90 10.77 -1.56
C ASP A 107 2.64 9.45 -1.84
N LEU A 108 3.33 8.91 -0.82
CA LEU A 108 4.02 7.62 -0.94
C LEU A 108 3.03 6.46 -1.15
N ARG A 109 1.88 6.50 -0.46
CA ARG A 109 0.79 5.52 -0.65
C ARG A 109 0.24 5.59 -2.07
N LEU A 110 -0.02 6.80 -2.57
CA LEU A 110 -0.42 7.04 -3.96
C LEU A 110 0.62 6.50 -4.94
N ALA A 111 1.92 6.74 -4.69
CA ALA A 111 2.99 6.23 -5.53
C ALA A 111 3.02 4.69 -5.55
N CYS A 112 2.95 4.03 -4.39
CA CYS A 112 2.90 2.56 -4.31
C CYS A 112 1.65 1.99 -5.01
N MET A 113 0.51 2.69 -4.85
CA MET A 113 -0.73 2.34 -5.52
C MET A 113 -0.58 2.39 -7.04
N LEU A 114 0.01 3.46 -7.59
CA LEU A 114 0.23 3.63 -9.02
C LEU A 114 1.22 2.62 -9.61
N THR A 115 2.23 2.21 -8.85
CA THR A 115 3.20 1.20 -9.29
C THR A 115 2.70 -0.23 -9.09
N GLY A 116 1.70 -0.45 -8.24
CA GLY A 116 1.27 -1.78 -7.84
C GLY A 116 2.30 -2.52 -6.98
N ASP A 117 3.26 -1.81 -6.39
CA ASP A 117 4.38 -2.42 -5.66
C ASP A 117 4.05 -2.61 -4.18
N HIS A 118 3.49 -3.78 -3.87
CA HIS A 118 3.16 -4.14 -2.50
C HIS A 118 4.40 -4.35 -1.62
N ALA A 119 5.49 -4.88 -2.16
CA ALA A 119 6.72 -5.10 -1.41
C ALA A 119 7.26 -3.77 -0.90
N LEU A 120 7.27 -2.75 -1.77
CA LEU A 120 7.59 -1.39 -1.38
C LEU A 120 6.62 -0.87 -0.32
N PHE A 121 5.31 -0.98 -0.54
CA PHE A 121 4.30 -0.55 0.42
C PHE A 121 4.53 -1.10 1.85
N VAL A 122 4.89 -2.38 1.96
CA VAL A 122 5.23 -3.05 3.23
C VAL A 122 6.56 -2.55 3.80
N GLN A 123 7.62 -2.48 2.98
CA GLN A 123 8.95 -1.99 3.40
C GLN A 123 8.91 -0.57 3.94
N LEU A 124 8.10 0.28 3.30
CA LEU A 124 7.93 1.67 3.68
C LEU A 124 7.04 1.85 4.91
N LYS A 125 6.49 0.75 5.46
CA LYS A 125 5.53 0.72 6.57
C LYS A 125 4.38 1.71 6.35
N LEU A 126 3.95 1.82 5.08
CA LEU A 126 2.90 2.77 4.70
C LEU A 126 1.52 2.24 5.05
N ALA A 127 1.39 0.94 5.31
CA ALA A 127 0.18 0.35 5.84
C ALA A 127 -0.24 1.12 7.09
N ARG A 128 -1.43 1.73 7.07
CA ARG A 128 -1.99 2.34 8.25
C ARG A 128 -2.25 1.21 9.23
N VAL A 129 -1.62 1.31 10.40
CA VAL A 129 -2.03 0.49 11.53
C VAL A 129 -3.47 0.87 11.83
N ILE A 130 -4.39 -0.07 11.63
CA ILE A 130 -5.84 0.16 11.70
C ILE A 130 -6.25 0.71 13.08
N SER A 131 -5.45 0.39 14.09
CA SER A 131 -5.44 1.06 15.39
C SER A 131 -3.99 1.24 15.82
N SER A 132 -3.58 2.40 16.34
CA SER A 132 -2.27 2.56 16.99
C SER A 132 -2.05 1.55 18.13
N GLU A 133 -3.14 0.99 18.66
CA GLU A 133 -3.13 -0.08 19.64
C GLU A 133 -2.69 -1.42 19.04
N ASP A 134 -2.85 -1.67 17.74
CA ASP A 134 -2.52 -2.96 17.14
C ASP A 134 -1.01 -3.23 17.15
N GLU A 135 -0.17 -2.24 16.82
CA GLU A 135 1.28 -2.41 16.90
C GLU A 135 1.77 -2.59 18.33
N SER A 136 1.27 -1.78 19.26
CA SER A 136 1.65 -1.89 20.68
C SER A 136 1.18 -3.22 21.26
N PHE A 137 -0.01 -3.66 20.88
CA PHE A 137 -0.57 -4.95 21.28
C PHE A 137 0.21 -6.13 20.70
N ARG A 138 0.57 -6.07 19.41
CA ARG A 138 1.41 -7.08 18.76
C ARG A 138 2.78 -7.16 19.44
N LYS A 139 3.38 -6.02 19.77
CA LYS A 139 4.64 -5.96 20.52
C LYS A 139 4.49 -6.55 21.94
N PHE A 140 3.40 -6.23 22.62
CA PHE A 140 3.10 -6.75 23.97
C PHE A 140 2.89 -8.27 23.97
N LEU A 141 2.21 -8.80 22.95
CA LEU A 141 1.96 -10.23 22.81
C LEU A 141 3.12 -11.03 22.22
N GLY A 142 4.16 -10.37 21.71
CA GLY A 142 5.22 -11.01 20.94
C GLY A 142 4.71 -11.59 19.60
N CYS A 143 3.66 -11.00 19.02
CA CYS A 143 3.11 -11.43 17.74
C CYS A 143 4.07 -11.09 16.59
N PRO A 144 4.39 -12.03 15.69
CA PRO A 144 5.13 -11.71 14.48
C PRO A 144 4.34 -10.72 13.59
N PRO A 145 5.01 -10.03 12.65
CA PRO A 145 4.37 -9.37 11.50
C PRO A 145 3.40 -10.27 10.76
N ASP A 146 2.24 -9.71 10.43
CA ASP A 146 1.35 -10.36 9.48
C ASP A 146 2.04 -10.34 8.11
N GLU A 147 2.01 -11.47 7.42
CA GLU A 147 2.58 -11.59 6.09
C GLU A 147 1.43 -11.51 5.07
N VAL A 148 1.60 -10.69 4.05
CA VAL A 148 0.67 -10.58 2.93
C VAL A 148 1.44 -10.85 1.65
N GLN A 149 0.97 -11.82 0.88
CA GLN A 149 1.55 -12.17 -0.41
C GLN A 149 0.50 -11.97 -1.48
N ILE A 150 0.90 -11.34 -2.58
CA ILE A 150 0.01 -11.00 -3.70
C ILE A 150 0.54 -11.67 -4.94
N HIS A 151 -0.33 -12.41 -5.60
CA HIS A 151 -0.03 -13.11 -6.84
C HIS A 151 -0.97 -12.61 -7.92
N ASP A 152 -0.44 -11.88 -8.91
CA ASP A 152 -1.20 -11.52 -10.09
C ASP A 152 -1.47 -12.78 -10.92
N THR A 153 -2.73 -13.10 -11.15
CA THR A 153 -3.19 -14.29 -11.89
C THR A 153 -3.82 -13.96 -13.24
N GLY A 154 -3.97 -12.67 -13.54
CA GLY A 154 -4.54 -12.21 -14.81
C GLY A 154 -3.63 -12.45 -16.01
N ASP A 155 -4.24 -12.67 -17.18
CA ASP A 155 -3.56 -12.81 -18.48
C ASP A 155 -3.05 -11.49 -19.09
N GLY A 156 -3.10 -10.40 -18.31
CA GLY A 156 -2.61 -9.07 -18.68
C GLY A 156 -3.50 -8.28 -19.63
N MET A 157 -4.56 -8.85 -20.21
CA MET A 157 -5.26 -8.20 -21.34
C MET A 157 -6.74 -7.87 -21.10
N ARG A 158 -7.45 -8.58 -20.21
CA ARG A 158 -8.92 -8.38 -20.11
C ARG A 158 -9.52 -8.30 -18.71
N LYS A 159 -8.98 -9.01 -17.72
CA LYS A 159 -9.50 -8.97 -16.35
C LYS A 159 -8.33 -8.86 -15.39
N ILE A 160 -8.36 -7.83 -14.54
CA ILE A 160 -7.41 -7.73 -13.44
C ILE A 160 -7.84 -8.77 -12.41
N GLN A 161 -7.03 -9.80 -12.24
CA GLN A 161 -7.25 -10.86 -11.27
C GLN A 161 -5.97 -11.04 -10.46
N PHE A 162 -6.12 -11.12 -9.15
CA PHE A 162 -5.04 -11.33 -8.21
C PHE A 162 -5.53 -12.21 -7.08
N ASN A 163 -4.61 -12.99 -6.52
CA ASN A 163 -4.83 -13.77 -5.31
C ASN A 163 -4.04 -13.11 -4.17
N VAL A 164 -4.64 -13.04 -2.99
CA VAL A 164 -3.96 -12.51 -1.80
C VAL A 164 -3.96 -13.57 -0.73
N CYS A 165 -2.78 -13.93 -0.26
CA CYS A 165 -2.57 -14.88 0.81
C CYS A 165 -2.19 -14.10 2.07
N PHE A 166 -2.99 -14.26 3.13
CA PHE A 166 -2.76 -13.63 4.41
C PHE A 166 -2.28 -14.66 5.42
N ARG A 167 -1.18 -14.37 6.11
CA ARG A 167 -0.73 -15.14 7.27
C ARG A 167 -0.73 -14.25 8.48
N ILE A 168 -1.77 -14.41 9.30
CA ILE A 168 -2.00 -13.57 10.47
C ILE A 168 -1.43 -14.25 11.72
N GLY A 169 -0.45 -13.61 12.34
CA GLY A 169 0.20 -14.12 13.54
C GLY A 169 -0.74 -14.09 14.75
N MET A 170 -0.83 -15.21 15.48
CA MET A 170 -1.67 -15.33 16.69
C MET A 170 -3.14 -14.91 16.48
N PHE A 171 -3.72 -15.24 15.33
CA PHE A 171 -5.07 -14.84 14.93
C PHE A 171 -6.13 -15.02 16.02
N GLN A 172 -6.24 -16.21 16.63
CA GLN A 172 -7.23 -16.48 17.68
C GLN A 172 -7.06 -15.57 18.90
N LYS A 173 -5.82 -15.40 19.36
CA LYS A 173 -5.51 -14.54 20.50
C LYS A 173 -5.91 -13.10 20.19
N ARG A 174 -5.51 -12.59 19.01
CA ARG A 174 -5.87 -11.24 18.55
C ARG A 174 -7.37 -11.06 18.42
N LEU A 175 -8.09 -12.03 17.86
CA LEU A 175 -9.54 -11.99 17.72
C LEU A 175 -10.26 -11.94 19.08
N LEU A 176 -9.75 -12.63 20.10
CA LEU A 176 -10.32 -12.61 21.44
C LEU A 176 -10.00 -11.33 22.22
N THR A 177 -8.83 -10.75 22.00
CA THR A 177 -8.35 -9.60 22.79
C THR A 177 -8.63 -8.25 22.13
N GLN A 178 -8.68 -8.19 20.80
CA GLN A 178 -8.87 -6.97 20.03
C GLN A 178 -10.28 -6.94 19.45
N ARG A 179 -10.98 -5.81 19.62
CA ARG A 179 -12.30 -5.60 19.01
C ARG A 179 -12.25 -5.59 17.49
N GLN A 180 -11.11 -5.19 16.93
CA GLN A 180 -10.89 -5.13 15.49
C GLN A 180 -9.39 -5.14 15.21
N PHE A 181 -8.97 -5.92 14.23
CA PHE A 181 -7.61 -5.90 13.68
C PHE A 181 -7.66 -6.11 12.17
N GLY A 182 -6.53 -6.04 11.48
CA GLY A 182 -6.50 -6.23 10.04
C GLY A 182 -5.19 -5.82 9.40
N THR A 183 -5.18 -5.76 8.07
CA THR A 183 -4.00 -5.38 7.29
C THR A 183 -4.39 -4.62 6.02
N GLU A 184 -3.46 -3.81 5.52
CA GLU A 184 -3.58 -3.13 4.23
C GLU A 184 -2.64 -3.74 3.21
N PHE A 185 -3.06 -3.75 1.95
CA PHE A 185 -2.25 -4.30 0.87
C PHE A 185 -2.52 -3.58 -0.45
N VAL A 186 -1.56 -3.66 -1.38
CA VAL A 186 -1.66 -2.98 -2.68
C VAL A 186 -1.83 -4.01 -3.78
N ALA A 187 -2.96 -3.99 -4.48
CA ALA A 187 -3.21 -4.87 -5.61
C ALA A 187 -4.05 -4.16 -6.65
N ALA A 188 -3.85 -4.49 -7.93
CA ALA A 188 -4.67 -3.94 -9.03
C ALA A 188 -4.74 -2.40 -9.04
N GLY A 189 -3.61 -1.74 -8.74
CA GLY A 189 -3.53 -0.29 -8.70
C GLY A 189 -4.36 0.36 -7.58
N ARG A 190 -4.61 -0.36 -6.48
CA ARG A 190 -5.46 0.08 -5.36
C ARG A 190 -4.91 -0.36 -4.02
N ILE A 191 -5.24 0.38 -2.97
CA ILE A 191 -4.98 0.03 -1.58
C ILE A 191 -6.25 -0.60 -1.03
N TRP A 192 -6.12 -1.86 -0.63
CA TRP A 192 -7.15 -2.66 -0.02
C TRP A 192 -6.93 -2.73 1.49
N LEU A 193 -8.02 -2.90 2.21
CA LEU A 193 -8.05 -2.97 3.65
C LEU A 193 -8.89 -4.18 4.07
N LEU A 194 -8.22 -5.16 4.70
CA LEU A 194 -8.85 -6.33 5.28
C LEU A 194 -9.00 -6.11 6.78
N ARG A 195 -10.23 -6.06 7.29
CA ARG A 195 -10.53 -5.93 8.72
C ARG A 195 -11.24 -7.16 9.24
N MET A 196 -10.93 -7.53 10.47
CA MET A 196 -11.48 -8.68 11.16
C MET A 196 -11.93 -8.25 12.54
N SER A 197 -13.12 -8.69 12.95
CA SER A 197 -13.69 -8.37 14.27
C SER A 197 -14.52 -9.54 14.79
N PRO A 198 -14.45 -9.87 16.09
CA PRO A 198 -15.32 -10.89 16.66
C PRO A 198 -16.78 -10.46 16.55
N VAL A 199 -17.65 -11.41 16.22
CA VAL A 199 -19.11 -11.26 16.29
C VAL A 199 -19.59 -12.18 17.40
N ALA A 200 -20.57 -11.76 18.20
CA ALA A 200 -21.18 -12.66 19.16
C ALA A 200 -22.03 -13.71 18.42
N PRO A 201 -21.93 -15.01 18.77
CA PRO A 201 -21.03 -15.61 19.78
C PRO A 201 -19.55 -15.66 19.36
N TYR A 202 -18.63 -15.48 20.31
CA TYR A 202 -17.18 -15.21 20.16
C TYR A 202 -16.34 -16.18 19.28
N TRP A 203 -16.94 -17.25 18.76
CA TRP A 203 -16.34 -18.13 17.75
C TRP A 203 -16.56 -17.63 16.32
N LEU A 204 -17.37 -16.59 16.11
CA LEU A 204 -17.60 -15.96 14.82
C LEU A 204 -16.66 -14.77 14.60
N CYS A 205 -16.09 -14.70 13.40
CA CYS A 205 -15.31 -13.55 12.95
C CYS A 205 -15.98 -12.92 11.73
N ARG A 206 -16.28 -11.62 11.80
CA ARG A 206 -16.65 -10.83 10.63
C ARG A 206 -15.38 -10.39 9.93
N VAL A 207 -15.26 -10.79 8.66
CA VAL A 207 -14.19 -10.35 7.77
C VAL A 207 -14.74 -9.31 6.80
N ASN A 208 -14.15 -8.13 6.79
CA ASN A 208 -14.52 -7.02 5.93
C ASN A 208 -13.37 -6.69 4.99
N LEU A 209 -13.62 -6.73 3.68
CA LEU A 209 -12.68 -6.26 2.68
C LEU A 209 -13.20 -4.97 2.08
N SER A 210 -12.43 -3.90 2.18
CA SER A 210 -12.78 -2.57 1.68
C SER A 210 -11.60 -1.95 0.91
N LEU A 211 -11.88 -0.87 0.19
CA LEU A 211 -10.84 0.02 -0.33
C LEU A 211 -10.43 1.01 0.76
N SER A 212 -9.18 1.47 0.70
CA SER A 212 -8.74 2.64 1.45
C SER A 212 -9.37 3.91 0.88
N ASP A 213 -9.50 4.96 1.69
CA ASP A 213 -10.11 6.24 1.29
C ASP A 213 -9.38 6.91 0.12
N GLU A 214 -8.11 6.59 -0.09
CA GLU A 214 -7.27 7.14 -1.16
C GLU A 214 -7.43 6.39 -2.50
N SER A 215 -8.13 5.25 -2.50
CA SER A 215 -8.30 4.43 -3.70
C SER A 215 -9.56 4.79 -4.47
N LEU A 216 -9.44 4.84 -5.80
CA LEU A 216 -10.59 5.07 -6.66
C LEU A 216 -11.59 3.90 -6.55
N PRO A 217 -12.91 4.18 -6.53
CA PRO A 217 -13.94 3.15 -6.52
C PRO A 217 -13.74 2.10 -7.62
N THR A 218 -14.02 0.85 -7.31
CA THR A 218 -14.04 -0.23 -8.31
C THR A 218 -15.13 -1.23 -8.01
N HIS A 219 -15.55 -1.93 -9.06
CA HIS A 219 -16.33 -3.14 -8.91
C HIS A 219 -15.43 -4.25 -8.39
N LEU A 220 -15.89 -4.98 -7.38
CA LEU A 220 -15.15 -6.06 -6.76
C LEU A 220 -15.93 -7.37 -6.94
N ASP A 221 -15.37 -8.29 -7.71
CA ASP A 221 -15.82 -9.67 -7.80
C ASP A 221 -14.79 -10.52 -7.07
N THR A 222 -15.03 -10.80 -5.78
CA THR A 222 -14.08 -11.50 -4.92
C THR A 222 -14.61 -12.82 -4.41
N VAL A 223 -13.70 -13.77 -4.30
CA VAL A 223 -13.89 -15.02 -3.59
C VAL A 223 -12.90 -15.03 -2.45
N LEU A 224 -13.39 -15.10 -1.22
CA LEU A 224 -12.54 -15.28 -0.05
C LEU A 224 -12.46 -16.76 0.26
N VAL A 225 -11.24 -17.29 0.23
CA VAL A 225 -10.95 -18.66 0.64
C VAL A 225 -10.17 -18.59 1.95
N ILE A 226 -10.67 -19.27 2.99
CA ILE A 226 -10.02 -19.32 4.30
C ILE A 226 -9.51 -20.74 4.49
N GLU A 227 -8.20 -20.90 4.38
CA GLU A 227 -7.53 -22.17 4.65
C GLU A 227 -7.07 -22.16 6.11
N ALA A 228 -7.67 -23.03 6.93
CA ALA A 228 -7.22 -23.24 8.29
C ALA A 228 -6.01 -24.17 8.27
N HIS A 229 -4.80 -23.61 8.39
CA HIS A 229 -3.63 -24.44 8.63
C HIS A 229 -3.67 -25.00 10.07
N SER A 230 -4.13 -26.23 10.22
CA SER A 230 -4.08 -27.00 11.48
C SER A 230 -2.72 -27.68 11.73
N GLY A 231 -1.68 -27.29 11.00
CA GLY A 231 -0.39 -27.96 11.00
C GLY A 231 0.56 -27.46 12.09
N LYS A 232 1.15 -28.39 12.85
CA LYS A 232 2.46 -28.15 13.48
C LYS A 232 3.46 -27.73 12.37
N PRO A 233 4.37 -26.77 12.61
CA PRO A 233 5.42 -26.45 11.65
C PRO A 233 6.18 -27.73 11.27
N GLY A 234 6.09 -28.14 10.00
CA GLY A 234 6.66 -29.39 9.47
C GLY A 234 5.67 -30.51 9.12
N CYS A 235 4.37 -30.36 9.36
CA CYS A 235 3.37 -31.31 8.84
C CYS A 235 3.06 -30.99 7.37
N GLU A 236 3.40 -31.91 6.47
CA GLU A 236 3.09 -31.84 5.02
C GLU A 236 1.63 -32.14 4.67
N ILE A 237 0.76 -32.35 5.67
CA ILE A 237 -0.65 -32.65 5.40
C ILE A 237 -1.32 -31.35 4.91
N PRO A 238 -1.84 -31.32 3.67
CA PRO A 238 -2.53 -30.14 3.15
C PRO A 238 -3.75 -29.84 4.03
N PRO A 239 -4.06 -28.57 4.29
CA PRO A 239 -5.20 -28.19 5.11
C PRO A 239 -6.49 -28.78 4.53
N GLN A 240 -7.44 -29.15 5.40
CA GLN A 240 -8.80 -29.43 4.95
C GLN A 240 -9.44 -28.10 4.57
N ASP A 241 -9.89 -27.99 3.33
CA ASP A 241 -10.55 -26.79 2.81
C ASP A 241 -11.76 -26.43 3.68
N LEU A 242 -11.67 -25.30 4.38
CA LEU A 242 -12.83 -24.72 5.06
C LEU A 242 -13.67 -23.97 4.01
N GLN A 243 -14.99 -24.18 4.06
CA GLN A 243 -15.89 -23.86 2.94
C GLN A 243 -15.75 -22.44 2.39
N VAL A 244 -15.74 -22.38 1.05
CA VAL A 244 -15.70 -21.16 0.25
C VAL A 244 -17.07 -20.48 0.24
N GLY A 245 -17.13 -19.28 0.81
CA GLY A 245 -18.24 -18.37 0.59
C GLY A 245 -18.02 -17.56 -0.70
N ARG A 246 -18.99 -17.57 -1.63
CA ARG A 246 -18.96 -16.72 -2.83
C ARG A 246 -19.92 -15.55 -2.65
N THR A 247 -19.44 -14.32 -2.81
CA THR A 247 -20.29 -13.12 -2.78
C THR A 247 -20.09 -12.32 -4.06
N SER A 248 -21.18 -12.08 -4.77
CA SER A 248 -21.24 -11.13 -5.88
C SER A 248 -22.03 -9.91 -5.41
N GLY A 249 -21.39 -8.74 -5.34
CA GLY A 249 -22.04 -7.48 -4.99
C GLY A 249 -21.65 -6.37 -5.96
N SER A 250 -22.64 -5.59 -6.41
CA SER A 250 -22.47 -4.38 -7.21
C SER A 250 -23.22 -3.24 -6.53
N LEU A 251 -22.56 -2.12 -6.19
CA LEU A 251 -23.02 -0.77 -6.57
C LEU A 251 -22.06 0.37 -6.15
N VAL A 252 -22.36 1.51 -6.78
CA VAL A 252 -21.68 2.79 -6.98
C VAL A 252 -21.66 3.71 -5.75
N MET A 253 -20.48 4.31 -5.56
CA MET A 253 -20.10 5.50 -4.77
C MET A 253 -20.17 5.49 -3.23
N ALA A 254 -19.00 5.85 -2.67
CA ALA A 254 -18.69 6.41 -1.36
C ALA A 254 -19.10 5.61 -0.10
N SER A 255 -18.05 5.07 0.54
CA SER A 255 -17.94 4.69 1.96
C SER A 255 -18.68 3.42 2.44
N CYS A 256 -17.84 2.42 2.79
CA CYS A 256 -18.12 1.18 3.51
C CYS A 256 -18.93 0.08 2.80
N TRP A 257 -18.21 -0.97 2.39
CA TRP A 257 -18.79 -2.31 2.19
C TRP A 257 -19.01 -2.96 3.56
N PHE A 258 -20.10 -3.71 3.74
CA PHE A 258 -20.25 -4.68 4.81
C PHE A 258 -20.33 -6.07 4.19
N LEU A 259 -19.19 -6.71 3.95
CA LEU A 259 -19.18 -8.16 3.81
C LEU A 259 -19.23 -8.76 5.23
N THR A 260 -20.27 -9.55 5.49
CA THR A 260 -20.36 -10.36 6.71
C THR A 260 -20.27 -11.81 6.29
N TRP A 261 -19.26 -12.50 6.77
CA TRP A 261 -19.10 -13.93 6.61
C TRP A 261 -19.20 -14.57 7.99
N THR A 262 -19.82 -15.74 8.01
CA THR A 262 -20.05 -16.52 9.23
C THR A 262 -19.25 -17.80 9.06
N LEU A 263 -18.16 -17.95 9.81
CA LEU A 263 -17.40 -19.20 9.83
C LEU A 263 -18.09 -20.16 10.81
N GLU A 264 -18.78 -21.16 10.30
CA GLU A 264 -19.36 -22.21 11.14
C GLU A 264 -18.32 -23.32 11.36
N HIS A 265 -18.07 -23.62 12.64
CA HIS A 265 -17.20 -24.70 13.16
C HIS A 265 -15.68 -24.45 13.05
N TRP A 266 -15.12 -23.83 14.09
CA TRP A 266 -13.68 -23.90 14.40
C TRP A 266 -13.48 -24.69 15.68
N PRO A 267 -12.60 -25.71 15.73
CA PRO A 267 -12.26 -26.37 16.99
C PRO A 267 -11.46 -25.39 17.86
N MET A 268 -12.09 -24.86 18.91
CA MET A 268 -11.39 -24.19 20.00
C MET A 268 -10.79 -25.29 20.88
N TYR A 269 -9.48 -25.23 21.09
CA TYR A 269 -8.85 -26.04 22.13
C TYR A 269 -9.19 -25.39 23.48
N GLU A 270 -9.93 -26.13 24.32
CA GLU A 270 -10.13 -25.80 25.75
C GLU A 270 -8.82 -25.94 26.54
#